data_AF-A0A3Q3AIW6-F1
#
_entry.id   AF-A0A3Q3AIW6-F1
#
_cell.length_a   1.000
_cell.length_b   1.000
_cell.length_c   1.000
_cell.angle_alpha   90.00
_cell.angle_beta   90.00
_cell.angle_gamma   90.00
#
_symmetry.space_group_name_H-M   'P 1'
#
loop_
_entity.id
_entity.type
_entity.pdbx_description
1 polymer ?
#
loop_
_entity_poly.entity_id
_entity_poly.type
_entity_poly.pdbx_seq_one_letter_code
_entity_poly.pdbx_strand_id
1 'polypeptide(L)'
;MPLRHCSVEIRNNTNNYYLSNPRVFIESGFCEVPLPPMVGPCSAIKALFNKTTGTATGAVGVFTYDLFNADLNDYSHIMAVMFSVPYDRLLYSNWLAVGIFDKGKDCDFSLYDSMYKSSGSNFVRGKADSSSLFYEGDYVILSASMSASGEAFLKVEVNDTGLY
;
A
#
# COMPACT_ATOMS: atom_id res chain seq x y z
N MET A 1 -26.43 5.17 0.82
CA MET A 1 -25.64 4.01 1.33
C MET A 1 -24.31 4.53 1.83
N PRO A 2 -23.70 3.95 2.89
CA PRO A 2 -22.39 4.41 3.34
C PRO A 2 -21.36 4.19 2.23
N LEU A 3 -20.68 5.25 1.83
CA LEU A 3 -19.51 5.16 0.95
C LEU A 3 -18.35 4.56 1.75
N ARG A 4 -17.68 3.57 1.15
CA ARG A 4 -16.45 2.98 1.65
C ARG A 4 -15.49 2.92 0.49
N HIS A 5 -14.48 3.76 0.54
CA HIS A 5 -13.42 3.77 -0.45
C HIS A 5 -12.10 4.06 0.24
N CYS A 6 -11.02 3.71 -0.45
CA CYS A 6 -9.66 4.06 -0.09
C CYS A 6 -9.03 4.80 -1.27
N SER A 7 -8.85 6.10 -1.10
CA SER A 7 -8.03 6.90 -2.00
C SER A 7 -6.58 6.70 -1.59
N VAL A 8 -5.74 6.26 -2.52
CA VAL A 8 -4.33 6.01 -2.28
C VAL A 8 -3.52 7.05 -3.04
N GLU A 9 -2.63 7.74 -2.34
CA GLU A 9 -1.61 8.59 -2.93
C GLU A 9 -0.24 8.01 -2.62
N ILE A 10 0.53 7.71 -3.67
CA ILE A 10 1.91 7.23 -3.54
C ILE A 10 2.82 8.35 -4.03
N ARG A 11 3.74 8.76 -3.18
CA ARG A 11 4.77 9.75 -3.51
C ARG A 11 6.14 9.08 -3.50
N ASN A 12 6.71 8.92 -4.68
CA ASN A 12 8.06 8.44 -4.84
C ASN A 12 9.03 9.63 -4.74
N ASN A 13 9.67 9.80 -3.59
CA ASN A 13 10.71 10.81 -3.35
C ASN A 13 12.12 10.25 -3.56
N THR A 14 12.26 9.00 -3.99
CA THR A 14 13.57 8.44 -4.34
C THR A 14 14.12 9.15 -5.57
N ASN A 15 15.44 9.16 -5.68
CA ASN A 15 16.13 9.74 -6.83
C ASN A 15 16.34 8.73 -7.97
N ASN A 16 16.47 7.44 -7.63
CA ASN A 16 16.92 6.41 -8.58
C ASN A 16 15.96 5.22 -8.71
N TYR A 17 14.97 5.08 -7.81
CA TYR A 17 14.04 3.96 -7.86
C TYR A 17 12.78 4.30 -8.64
N TYR A 18 12.40 3.39 -9.53
CA TYR A 18 11.12 3.35 -10.20
C TYR A 18 10.22 2.34 -9.51
N LEU A 19 8.95 2.67 -9.35
CA LEU A 19 7.93 1.68 -8.98
C LEU A 19 7.35 1.13 -10.27
N SER A 20 7.51 -0.17 -10.52
CA SER A 20 7.09 -0.80 -11.78
C SER A 20 6.23 -2.03 -11.54
N ASN A 21 5.55 -2.52 -12.57
CA ASN A 21 4.79 -3.77 -12.53
C ASN A 21 3.75 -3.83 -11.38
N PRO A 22 2.77 -2.89 -11.34
CA PRO A 22 1.78 -2.89 -10.29
C PRO A 22 0.96 -4.18 -10.32
N ARG A 23 0.83 -4.83 -9.17
CA ARG A 23 -0.11 -5.94 -8.97
C ARG A 23 -1.06 -5.60 -7.84
N VAL A 24 -2.30 -6.05 -7.98
CA VAL A 24 -3.36 -5.75 -7.02
C VAL A 24 -4.12 -7.03 -6.72
N PHE A 25 -4.24 -7.34 -5.44
CA PHE A 25 -5.18 -8.32 -4.91
C PHE A 25 -6.26 -7.61 -4.10
N ILE A 26 -7.51 -7.82 -4.49
CA ILE A 26 -8.69 -7.24 -3.82
C ILE A 26 -9.43 -8.36 -3.10
N GLU A 27 -9.45 -8.29 -1.77
CA GLU A 27 -10.25 -9.18 -0.93
C GLU A 27 -11.71 -8.73 -0.91
N SER A 28 -11.95 -7.41 -0.90
CA SER A 28 -13.29 -6.83 -0.89
C SER A 28 -13.33 -5.51 -1.65
N GLY A 29 -14.35 -5.35 -2.50
CA GLY A 29 -14.54 -4.17 -3.33
C GLY A 29 -13.96 -4.36 -4.73
N PHE A 30 -13.51 -3.27 -5.34
CA PHE A 30 -12.85 -3.28 -6.64
C PHE A 30 -11.92 -2.07 -6.79
N CYS A 31 -11.01 -2.13 -7.76
CA CYS A 31 -10.16 -1.00 -8.15
C CYS A 31 -10.91 -0.14 -9.18
N GLU A 32 -11.20 1.11 -8.82
CA GLU A 32 -11.91 2.07 -9.69
C GLU A 32 -10.94 2.89 -10.53
N VAL A 33 -9.85 3.37 -9.91
CA VAL A 33 -8.74 4.03 -10.60
C VAL A 33 -7.50 3.14 -10.46
N PRO A 34 -7.00 2.55 -11.56
CA PRO A 34 -5.90 1.60 -11.53
C PRO A 34 -4.57 2.29 -11.17
N LEU A 35 -3.68 1.49 -10.60
CA LEU A 35 -2.29 1.87 -10.37
C LEU A 35 -1.55 2.02 -11.71
N PRO A 36 -0.79 3.11 -11.92
CA PRO A 36 -0.04 3.30 -13.15
C PRO A 36 1.06 2.24 -13.29
N PRO A 37 1.37 1.81 -14.53
CA PRO A 37 2.31 0.72 -14.79
C PRO A 37 3.75 1.03 -14.36
N MET A 38 4.09 2.32 -14.29
CA MET A 38 5.39 2.81 -13.87
C MET A 38 5.25 4.17 -13.17
N VAL A 39 6.00 4.36 -12.09
CA VAL A 39 6.11 5.59 -11.32
C VAL A 39 7.58 5.96 -11.24
N GLY A 40 7.96 7.08 -11.84
CA GLY A 40 9.35 7.53 -11.86
C GLY A 40 9.81 8.09 -10.51
N PRO A 41 11.13 8.32 -10.35
CA PRO A 41 11.69 9.14 -9.28
C PRO A 41 11.00 10.50 -9.17
N CYS A 42 10.96 11.06 -7.95
CA CYS A 42 10.41 12.39 -7.67
C CYS A 42 8.99 12.64 -8.22
N SER A 43 8.14 11.60 -8.27
CA SER A 43 6.79 11.69 -8.82
C SER A 43 5.72 11.21 -7.84
N ALA A 44 4.46 11.62 -8.06
CA ALA A 44 3.34 11.24 -7.23
C ALA A 44 2.18 10.74 -8.09
N ILE A 45 1.49 9.70 -7.62
CA ILE A 45 0.37 9.08 -8.32
C ILE A 45 -0.80 8.87 -7.37
N LYS A 46 -1.97 8.63 -7.96
CA LYS A 46 -3.20 8.36 -7.22
C LYS A 46 -3.88 7.10 -7.74
N ALA A 47 -4.50 6.36 -6.85
CA ALA A 47 -5.38 5.24 -7.15
C ALA A 47 -6.61 5.29 -6.23
N LEU A 48 -7.67 4.59 -6.63
CA LEU A 48 -8.93 4.57 -5.90
C LEU A 48 -9.49 3.15 -5.85
N PHE A 49 -9.75 2.69 -4.64
CA PHE A 49 -10.39 1.41 -4.36
C PHE A 49 -11.74 1.65 -3.72
N ASN A 50 -12.80 1.05 -4.26
CA ASN A 50 -14.16 1.31 -3.83
C ASN A 50 -14.85 0.01 -3.42
N LYS A 51 -15.84 0.11 -2.53
CA LYS A 51 -16.69 -1.04 -2.19
C LYS A 51 -17.59 -1.39 -3.37
N THR A 52 -17.97 -2.66 -3.45
CA THR A 52 -19.03 -3.10 -4.34
C THR A 52 -20.36 -2.47 -3.93
N THR A 53 -21.12 -1.94 -4.89
CA THR A 53 -22.42 -1.33 -4.65
C THR A 53 -23.44 -2.39 -4.24
N GLY A 54 -24.33 -2.06 -3.29
CA GLY A 54 -25.41 -2.97 -2.86
C GLY A 54 -25.00 -4.08 -1.87
N THR A 55 -23.72 -4.20 -1.52
CA THR A 55 -23.23 -5.17 -0.53
C THR A 55 -22.86 -4.50 0.80
N ALA A 56 -22.89 -5.24 1.92
CA ALA A 56 -22.39 -4.77 3.21
C ALA A 56 -20.87 -4.99 3.36
N THR A 57 -20.11 -4.71 2.30
CA THR A 57 -18.67 -4.92 2.23
C THR A 57 -17.87 -3.61 2.18
N GLY A 58 -16.59 -3.70 2.50
CA GLY A 58 -15.63 -2.60 2.53
C GLY A 58 -14.75 -2.50 1.29
N ALA A 59 -13.69 -1.70 1.37
CA ALA A 59 -12.60 -1.65 0.39
C ALA A 59 -11.33 -2.21 1.05
N VAL A 60 -10.90 -3.40 0.65
CA VAL A 60 -9.85 -4.16 1.32
C VAL A 60 -8.99 -4.87 0.29
N GLY A 61 -7.67 -4.74 0.40
CA GLY A 61 -6.75 -5.39 -0.51
C GLY A 61 -5.29 -5.11 -0.18
N VAL A 62 -4.43 -5.66 -1.01
CA VAL A 62 -3.00 -5.39 -1.04
C VAL A 62 -2.60 -5.08 -2.47
N PHE A 63 -1.70 -4.13 -2.64
CA PHE A 63 -1.05 -3.91 -3.91
C PHE A 63 0.46 -3.91 -3.75
N THR A 64 1.14 -4.18 -4.85
CA THR A 64 2.60 -4.29 -4.88
C THR A 64 3.17 -3.55 -6.07
N TYR A 65 4.42 -3.12 -5.93
CA TYR A 65 5.26 -2.58 -6.99
C TYR A 65 6.64 -3.19 -6.90
N ASP A 66 7.19 -3.58 -8.04
CA ASP A 66 8.59 -3.96 -8.15
C ASP A 66 9.44 -2.68 -8.04
N LEU A 67 10.39 -2.66 -7.10
CA LEU A 67 11.39 -1.61 -6.98
C LEU A 67 12.47 -1.85 -8.04
N PHE A 68 12.58 -0.92 -8.98
CA PHE A 68 13.54 -0.99 -10.07
C PHE A 68 14.56 0.14 -9.98
N ASN A 69 15.84 -0.20 -9.93
CA ASN A 69 16.94 0.76 -10.08
C ASN A 69 17.70 0.48 -11.38
N ALA A 70 17.65 1.44 -12.31
CA ALA A 70 18.26 1.29 -13.63
C ALA A 70 19.80 1.25 -13.58
N ASP A 71 20.42 2.00 -12.67
CA ASP A 71 21.87 2.12 -12.58
C ASP A 71 22.50 0.84 -12.00
N LEU A 72 21.80 0.20 -11.06
CA LEU A 72 22.23 -1.05 -10.44
C LEU A 72 21.75 -2.29 -11.20
N ASN A 73 20.90 -2.09 -12.22
CA ASN A 73 20.14 -3.15 -12.88
C ASN A 73 19.44 -4.08 -11.86
N ASP A 74 18.99 -3.50 -10.74
CA ASP A 74 18.44 -4.24 -9.61
C ASP A 74 16.91 -4.21 -9.67
N TYR A 75 16.32 -5.39 -9.54
CA TYR A 75 14.87 -5.64 -9.55
C TYR A 75 14.49 -6.61 -8.43
N SER A 76 15.31 -6.71 -7.38
CA SER A 76 15.24 -7.83 -6.44
C SER A 76 14.17 -7.65 -5.37
N HIS A 77 13.46 -6.51 -5.35
CA HIS A 77 12.59 -6.12 -4.25
C HIS A 77 11.22 -5.66 -4.69
N ILE A 78 10.24 -5.93 -3.84
CA ILE A 78 8.83 -5.63 -4.03
C ILE A 78 8.36 -4.79 -2.85
N MET A 79 7.89 -3.58 -3.13
CA MET A 79 7.13 -2.79 -2.16
C MET A 79 5.70 -3.35 -2.09
N ALA A 80 5.21 -3.65 -0.90
CA ALA A 80 3.83 -4.06 -0.67
C ALA A 80 3.11 -3.07 0.25
N VAL A 81 1.86 -2.77 -0.08
CA VAL A 81 0.99 -1.89 0.69
C VAL A 81 -0.37 -2.55 0.85
N MET A 82 -0.76 -2.80 2.10
CA MET A 82 -2.08 -3.33 2.45
C MET A 82 -2.95 -2.23 3.02
N PHE A 83 -4.23 -2.25 2.65
CA PHE A 83 -5.25 -1.37 3.19
C PHE A 83 -6.51 -2.16 3.51
N SER A 84 -7.17 -1.78 4.60
CA SER A 84 -8.44 -2.37 5.01
C SER A 84 -9.38 -1.29 5.52
N VAL A 85 -10.45 -1.05 4.76
CA VAL A 85 -11.54 -0.12 5.09
C VAL A 85 -12.83 -0.91 5.29
N PRO A 86 -13.14 -1.37 6.51
CA PRO A 86 -14.32 -2.19 6.76
C PRO A 86 -15.63 -1.40 6.60
N TYR A 87 -16.70 -2.14 6.28
CA TYR A 87 -18.06 -1.60 6.22
C TYR A 87 -18.55 -1.19 7.62
N ASP A 88 -18.55 -2.15 8.55
CA ASP A 88 -18.97 -1.94 9.93
C ASP A 88 -17.88 -1.26 10.75
N ARG A 89 -18.20 -0.05 11.24
CA ARG A 89 -17.30 0.80 12.04
C ARG A 89 -17.53 0.70 13.54
N LEU A 90 -18.60 0.03 13.97
CA LEU A 90 -18.84 -0.25 15.38
C LEU A 90 -17.93 -1.38 15.85
N LEU A 91 -17.70 -2.37 14.99
CA LEU A 91 -16.89 -3.55 15.30
C LEU A 91 -15.45 -3.46 14.79
N TYR A 92 -15.21 -2.77 13.66
CA TYR A 92 -13.91 -2.79 13.00
C TYR A 92 -13.35 -1.38 12.75
N SER A 93 -12.02 -1.32 12.68
CA SER A 93 -11.26 -0.10 12.41
C SER A 93 -10.53 -0.23 11.08
N ASN A 94 -10.10 0.91 10.53
CA ASN A 94 -9.22 0.93 9.36
C ASN A 94 -7.82 0.43 9.75
N TRP A 95 -7.20 -0.36 8.87
CA TRP A 95 -5.85 -0.86 9.03
C TRP A 95 -5.04 -0.61 7.77
N LEU A 96 -3.74 -0.37 7.95
CA LEU A 96 -2.77 -0.29 6.88
C LEU A 96 -1.51 -1.08 7.26
N ALA A 97 -0.78 -1.54 6.25
CA ALA A 97 0.57 -2.05 6.42
C ALA A 97 1.43 -1.72 5.21
N VAL A 98 2.73 -1.50 5.43
CA VAL A 98 3.72 -1.25 4.38
C VAL A 98 4.99 -2.03 4.66
N GLY A 99 5.64 -2.51 3.60
CA GLY A 99 6.87 -3.29 3.74
C GLY A 99 7.56 -3.58 2.41
N ILE A 100 8.74 -4.18 2.52
CA ILE A 100 9.55 -4.62 1.38
C ILE A 100 9.72 -6.13 1.46
N PHE A 101 9.56 -6.80 0.34
CA PHE A 101 9.67 -8.25 0.20
C PHE A 101 10.62 -8.60 -0.93
N ASP A 102 11.21 -9.79 -0.88
CA ASP A 102 12.02 -10.31 -1.97
C ASP A 102 11.19 -10.51 -3.24
N LYS A 103 11.85 -10.37 -4.39
CA LYS A 103 11.25 -10.65 -5.70
C LYS A 103 10.69 -12.07 -5.75
N GLY A 104 9.52 -12.20 -6.36
CA GLY A 104 8.80 -13.47 -6.47
C GLY A 104 7.76 -13.65 -5.37
N LYS A 105 7.64 -12.70 -4.42
CA LYS A 105 6.47 -12.65 -3.55
C LYS A 105 5.23 -12.32 -4.38
N ASP A 106 4.28 -13.25 -4.40
CA ASP A 106 3.03 -13.06 -5.12
C ASP A 106 2.11 -12.06 -4.43
N CYS A 107 1.40 -11.27 -5.24
CA CYS A 107 0.35 -10.36 -4.78
C CYS A 107 -0.97 -11.13 -4.73
N ASP A 108 -1.19 -11.82 -3.62
CA ASP A 108 -2.30 -12.76 -3.45
C ASP A 108 -2.95 -12.68 -2.05
N PHE A 109 -3.89 -13.59 -1.80
CA PHE A 109 -4.54 -13.73 -0.50
C PHE A 109 -3.54 -14.03 0.62
N SER A 110 -2.50 -14.82 0.37
CA SER A 110 -1.50 -15.16 1.40
C SER A 110 -0.67 -13.95 1.82
N LEU A 111 -0.29 -13.08 0.88
CA LEU A 111 0.35 -11.80 1.21
C LEU A 111 -0.60 -10.89 2.00
N TYR A 112 -1.85 -10.75 1.54
CA TYR A 112 -2.87 -9.98 2.25
C TYR A 112 -3.07 -10.48 3.68
N ASP A 113 -3.31 -11.78 3.86
CA ASP A 113 -3.58 -12.38 5.17
C ASP A 113 -2.40 -12.22 6.12
N SER A 114 -1.16 -12.40 5.61
CA SER A 114 0.06 -12.18 6.38
C SER A 114 0.18 -10.72 6.84
N MET A 115 0.03 -9.75 5.93
CA MET A 115 0.11 -8.33 6.29
C MET A 115 -1.05 -7.87 7.20
N TYR A 116 -2.23 -8.51 7.08
CA TYR A 116 -3.42 -8.16 7.87
C TYR A 116 -3.49 -8.84 9.23
N LYS A 117 -2.91 -10.02 9.43
CA LYS A 117 -2.99 -10.74 10.72
C LYS A 117 -1.67 -10.74 11.49
N SER A 118 -0.54 -10.77 10.80
CA SER A 118 0.76 -11.00 11.40
C SER A 118 1.53 -9.69 11.65
N SER A 119 2.62 -9.83 12.40
CA SER A 119 3.71 -8.86 12.51
C SER A 119 4.97 -9.54 11.97
N GLY A 120 5.62 -8.94 10.99
CA GLY A 120 6.84 -9.46 10.38
C GLY A 120 8.00 -8.48 10.50
N SER A 121 9.22 -8.96 10.27
CA SER A 121 10.40 -8.10 10.11
C SER A 121 10.38 -7.30 8.81
N ASN A 122 9.62 -7.77 7.81
CA ASN A 122 9.63 -7.25 6.44
C ASN A 122 8.57 -6.18 6.19
N PHE A 123 7.69 -5.94 7.17
CA PHE A 123 6.62 -4.95 7.06
C PHE A 123 6.21 -4.44 8.44
N VAL A 124 5.68 -3.22 8.48
CA VAL A 124 5.01 -2.66 9.64
C VAL A 124 3.51 -2.58 9.38
N ARG A 125 2.72 -2.80 10.42
CA ARG A 125 1.27 -2.72 10.39
C ARG A 125 0.78 -1.79 11.48
N GLY A 126 -0.24 -1.00 11.17
CA GLY A 126 -0.86 -0.07 12.09
C GLY A 126 -2.36 0.01 11.93
N LYS A 127 -3.01 0.44 13.00
CA LYS A 127 -4.37 0.95 12.93
C LYS A 127 -4.30 2.36 12.34
N ALA A 128 -5.30 2.76 11.57
CA ALA A 128 -5.39 4.13 11.04
C ALA A 128 -5.87 5.09 12.13
N ASP A 129 -5.04 5.33 13.15
CA ASP A 129 -5.36 6.10 14.36
C ASP A 129 -4.60 7.43 14.44
N SER A 130 -4.34 8.06 13.28
CA SER A 130 -3.59 9.31 13.07
C SER A 130 -2.07 9.23 13.24
N SER A 131 -1.53 8.07 13.60
CA SER A 131 -0.09 7.83 13.59
C SER A 131 0.41 7.40 12.21
N SER A 132 1.58 7.91 11.81
CA SER A 132 2.28 7.44 10.61
C SER A 132 3.09 6.19 10.94
N LEU A 133 3.03 5.20 10.06
CA LEU A 133 3.91 4.05 10.05
C LEU A 133 5.22 4.40 9.36
N PHE A 134 6.31 3.84 9.88
CA PHE A 134 7.64 3.96 9.31
C PHE A 134 8.26 2.57 9.22
N TYR A 135 8.72 2.21 8.04
CA TYR A 135 9.47 0.99 7.77
C TYR A 135 10.79 1.38 7.11
N GLU A 136 11.88 0.99 7.75
CA GLU A 136 13.23 1.16 7.23
C GLU A 136 13.66 -0.19 6.64
N GLY A 137 13.72 -0.26 5.31
CA GLY A 137 14.35 -1.37 4.61
C GLY A 137 15.74 -0.99 4.12
N ASP A 138 16.47 -1.94 3.55
CA ASP A 138 17.85 -1.73 3.11
C ASP A 138 17.97 -0.74 1.92
N TYR A 139 16.90 -0.62 1.12
CA TYR A 139 16.89 0.10 -0.16
C TYR A 139 16.14 1.43 -0.11
N VAL A 140 14.98 1.44 0.57
CA VAL A 140 14.11 2.60 0.71
C VAL A 140 13.47 2.63 2.09
N ILE A 141 13.14 3.84 2.54
CA ILE A 141 12.35 4.09 3.73
C ILE A 141 10.90 4.33 3.28
N LEU A 142 9.98 3.52 3.80
CA LEU A 142 8.55 3.68 3.57
C LEU A 142 7.92 4.40 4.76
N SER A 143 7.18 5.47 4.48
CA SER A 143 6.26 6.08 5.44
C SER A 143 4.83 5.95 4.94
N ALA A 144 3.89 5.67 5.83
CA ALA A 144 2.48 5.57 5.45
C ALA A 144 1.54 6.04 6.53
N SER A 145 0.46 6.72 6.15
CA SER A 145 -0.58 7.14 7.06
C SER A 145 -1.94 7.03 6.41
N MET A 146 -2.96 6.74 7.22
CA MET A 146 -4.32 6.51 6.74
C MET A 146 -5.33 7.23 7.62
N SER A 147 -6.36 7.81 7.02
CA SER A 147 -7.46 8.40 7.78
C SER A 147 -8.37 7.32 8.38
N ALA A 148 -8.94 7.62 9.54
CA ALA A 148 -9.89 6.76 10.23
C ALA A 148 -11.31 6.82 9.63
N SER A 149 -11.55 7.53 8.52
CA SER A 149 -12.88 7.78 7.94
C SER A 149 -13.37 6.65 7.03
N GLY A 150 -14.69 6.61 6.78
CA GLY A 150 -15.36 5.75 5.79
C GLY A 150 -14.77 5.87 4.38
N GLU A 151 -14.49 7.12 4.04
CA GLU A 151 -13.81 7.58 2.83
C GLU A 151 -12.35 7.77 3.21
N ALA A 152 -11.60 6.66 3.22
CA ALA A 152 -10.25 6.65 3.74
C ALA A 152 -9.28 7.27 2.74
N PHE A 153 -8.32 8.05 3.23
CA PHE A 153 -7.20 8.54 2.46
C PHE A 153 -5.92 7.91 2.99
N LEU A 154 -5.26 7.09 2.18
CA LEU A 154 -3.99 6.44 2.45
C LEU A 154 -2.88 7.18 1.70
N LYS A 155 -1.92 7.72 2.42
CA LYS A 155 -0.73 8.34 1.86
C LYS A 155 0.46 7.41 2.10
N VAL A 156 1.25 7.16 1.06
CA VAL A 156 2.49 6.39 1.11
C VAL A 156 3.61 7.23 0.53
N GLU A 157 4.71 7.37 1.25
CA GLU A 157 5.93 8.03 0.74
C GLU A 157 7.07 7.02 0.72
N VAL A 158 7.81 7.03 -0.39
CA VAL A 158 8.99 6.19 -0.61
C VAL A 158 10.19 7.12 -0.68
N ASN A 159 11.16 6.94 0.21
CA ASN A 159 12.34 7.81 0.32
C ASN A 159 13.62 6.96 0.23
N ASP A 160 14.73 7.54 -0.22
CA ASP A 160 16.02 6.85 -0.25
C ASP A 160 16.53 6.56 1.17
N THR A 161 17.28 5.47 1.33
CA THR A 161 18.05 5.22 2.55
C THR A 161 19.29 6.13 2.58
N GLY A 162 19.51 6.87 3.67
CA GLY A 162 20.75 7.63 3.88
C GLY A 162 20.78 9.10 3.42
N LEU A 163 19.72 9.88 3.68
CA LEU A 163 19.80 11.35 3.71
C LEU A 163 19.63 11.88 5.14
N TYR A 164 20.67 11.70 5.96
CA TYR A 164 21.01 12.55 7.10
C TYR A 164 22.53 12.75 7.16
#